data_AF-A0A7L1GC97-F1
#
_entry.id   AF-A0A7L1GC97-F1
#
_cell.length_a   1.000
_cell.length_b   1.000
_cell.length_c   1.000
_cell.angle_alpha   90.00
_cell.angle_beta   90.00
_cell.angle_gamma   90.00
#
_symmetry.space_group_name_H-M   'P 1'
#
loop_
_entity.id
_entity.type
_entity.pdbx_description
1 polymer ?
#
loop_
_entity_poly.entity_id
_entity_poly.type
_entity_poly.pdbx_seq_one_letter_code
_entity_poly.pdbx_strand_id
1 'polypeptide(L)'
;SPQLPDGQDLSLPPAILGELGKDPHNPTVCSYGHVDVQPAKKKEDGWKTDPYTLTEIDGVHLGIRNLFGCGTTDNTGPVLAWINAVERFRALKLVNINEDFII
;
A
#
# COMPACT_ATOMS: atom_id res chain seq x y z
N SER A 1 -12.42 -6.46 -22.13
CA SER A 1 -12.34 -6.78 -20.69
C SER A 1 -12.25 -8.29 -20.55
N PRO A 2 -11.56 -8.82 -19.52
CA PRO A 2 -11.68 -10.24 -19.21
C PRO A 2 -13.15 -10.58 -18.89
N GLN A 3 -13.57 -11.79 -19.26
CA GLN A 3 -14.92 -12.30 -19.04
C GLN A 3 -14.90 -13.46 -18.05
N LEU A 4 -15.89 -13.49 -17.15
CA LEU A 4 -16.11 -14.63 -16.27
C LEU A 4 -16.67 -15.83 -17.05
N PRO A 5 -16.58 -17.06 -16.51
CA PRO A 5 -17.11 -18.26 -17.17
C PRO A 5 -18.60 -18.21 -17.50
N ASP A 6 -19.36 -17.33 -16.84
CA ASP A 6 -20.79 -17.09 -17.06
C ASP A 6 -21.07 -15.95 -18.07
N GLY A 7 -20.03 -15.40 -18.71
CA GLY A 7 -20.14 -14.38 -19.75
C GLY A 7 -20.23 -12.93 -19.23
N GLN A 8 -20.16 -12.71 -17.90
CA GLN A 8 -20.13 -11.37 -17.35
C GLN A 8 -18.78 -10.67 -17.64
N ASP A 9 -18.83 -9.42 -18.11
CA ASP A 9 -17.65 -8.59 -18.27
C ASP A 9 -17.10 -8.19 -16.89
N LEU A 10 -15.83 -8.50 -16.65
CA LEU A 10 -15.13 -8.12 -15.43
C LEU A 10 -14.55 -6.71 -15.60
N SER A 11 -15.13 -5.75 -14.88
CA SER A 11 -14.53 -4.42 -14.74
C SER A 11 -13.32 -4.53 -13.82
N LEU A 12 -12.13 -4.34 -14.37
CA LEU A 12 -10.90 -4.30 -13.59
C LEU A 12 -10.73 -2.91 -12.96
N PRO A 13 -10.24 -2.83 -11.71
CA PRO A 13 -9.82 -1.55 -11.16
C PRO A 13 -8.71 -0.95 -12.04
N PRO A 14 -8.66 0.39 -12.19
CA PRO A 14 -7.60 1.04 -12.94
C PRO A 14 -6.26 0.90 -12.21
N ALA A 15 -5.18 0.74 -12.97
CA ALA A 15 -3.84 0.97 -12.46
C ALA A 15 -3.60 2.48 -12.34
N ILE A 16 -2.99 2.91 -11.24
CA ILE A 16 -2.58 4.28 -10.98
C ILE A 16 -1.14 4.43 -11.46
N LEU A 17 -0.92 5.37 -12.38
CA LEU A 17 0.41 5.78 -12.82
C LEU A 17 0.69 7.18 -12.26
N GLY A 18 1.74 7.29 -11.45
CA GLY A 18 2.19 8.55 -10.87
C GLY A 18 3.63 8.84 -11.27
N GLU A 19 3.95 10.12 -11.47
CA GLU A 19 5.31 10.57 -11.79
C GLU A 19 5.66 11.78 -10.92
N LEU A 20 6.89 11.82 -10.43
CA LEU A 20 7.38 12.85 -9.53
C LEU A 20 8.83 13.22 -9.84
N GLY A 21 9.00 14.32 -10.57
CA GLY A 21 10.30 14.71 -11.12
C GLY A 21 10.53 14.12 -12.50
N LYS A 22 11.41 14.74 -13.28
CA LYS A 22 11.75 14.34 -14.66
C LYS A 22 13.10 14.91 -15.10
N ASP A 23 13.98 15.13 -14.13
CA ASP A 23 15.31 15.67 -14.40
C ASP A 23 16.15 14.56 -15.04
N PRO A 24 16.63 14.73 -16.28
CA PRO A 24 17.40 13.70 -16.98
C PRO A 24 18.77 13.42 -16.33
N HIS A 25 19.22 14.26 -15.39
CA HIS A 25 20.45 14.02 -14.63
C HIS A 25 20.23 13.21 -13.36
N ASN A 26 18.98 13.08 -12.90
CA ASN A 26 18.65 12.29 -11.72
C ASN A 26 18.31 10.85 -12.13
N PRO A 27 18.71 9.84 -11.34
CA PRO A 27 18.21 8.49 -11.54
C PRO A 27 16.70 8.45 -11.28
N THR A 28 15.99 7.60 -12.02
CA THR A 28 14.56 7.32 -11.82
C THR A 28 14.38 6.01 -11.08
N VAL A 29 13.60 6.03 -10.00
CA VAL A 29 13.16 4.85 -9.27
C VAL A 29 11.66 4.66 -9.53
N CYS A 30 11.26 3.43 -9.87
CA CYS A 30 9.86 3.09 -10.07
C CYS A 30 9.41 2.15 -8.96
N SER A 31 8.39 2.56 -8.22
CA SER A 31 7.85 1.83 -7.08
C SER A 31 6.50 1.23 -7.42
N TYR A 32 6.39 -0.08 -7.23
CA TYR A 32 5.16 -0.84 -7.45
C TYR A 32 4.52 -1.19 -6.11
N GLY A 33 3.20 -1.06 -6.04
CA GLY A 33 2.38 -1.52 -4.92
C GLY A 33 0.98 -1.89 -5.39
N HIS A 34 0.12 -2.24 -4.44
CA HIS A 34 -1.30 -2.42 -4.71
C HIS A 34 -2.14 -1.98 -3.50
N VAL A 35 -3.41 -1.67 -3.74
CA VAL A 35 -4.33 -1.16 -2.70
C VAL A 35 -5.59 -2.00 -2.52
N ASP A 36 -5.76 -3.04 -3.32
CA ASP A 36 -6.74 -4.08 -3.04
C ASP A 36 -6.25 -4.95 -1.88
N VAL A 37 -7.22 -5.53 -1.16
CA VAL A 37 -6.96 -6.38 0.01
C VAL A 37 -7.77 -7.65 -0.11
N GLN A 38 -7.26 -8.73 0.51
CA GLN A 38 -8.02 -9.96 0.60
C GLN A 38 -9.31 -9.75 1.42
N PRO A 39 -10.42 -10.42 1.08
CA PRO A 39 -11.61 -10.41 1.91
C PRO A 39 -11.30 -10.89 3.33
N ALA A 40 -11.86 -10.22 4.33
CA ALA A 40 -11.68 -10.59 5.73
C ALA A 40 -13.01 -10.49 6.48
N LYS A 41 -13.45 -11.60 7.07
CA LYS A 41 -14.67 -11.69 7.86
C LYS A 41 -14.32 -11.96 9.31
N LYS A 42 -14.81 -11.09 10.19
CA LYS A 42 -14.38 -11.07 11.59
C LYS A 42 -14.55 -12.41 12.30
N LYS A 43 -15.74 -13.02 12.22
CA LYS A 43 -16.07 -14.24 12.98
C LYS A 43 -15.52 -15.48 12.31
N GLU A 44 -15.71 -15.58 11.01
CA GLU A 44 -15.42 -16.75 10.18
C GLU A 44 -13.91 -16.99 10.06
N ASP A 45 -13.13 -15.91 9.94
CA ASP A 45 -11.67 -15.99 9.79
C ASP A 45 -10.94 -15.83 11.13
N GLY A 46 -11.67 -15.71 12.25
CA GLY A 46 -11.10 -15.73 13.61
C GLY A 46 -10.39 -14.43 14.04
N TRP A 47 -10.78 -13.27 13.49
CA TRP A 47 -10.19 -11.99 13.88
C TRP A 47 -10.58 -11.59 15.31
N LYS A 48 -9.58 -11.13 16.07
CA LYS A 48 -9.78 -10.59 17.42
C LYS A 48 -10.27 -9.13 17.40
N THR A 49 -9.87 -8.36 16.39
CA THR A 49 -10.31 -6.99 16.13
C THR A 49 -11.26 -6.96 14.94
N ASP A 50 -11.87 -5.80 14.65
CA ASP A 50 -12.51 -5.62 13.35
C ASP A 50 -11.42 -5.56 12.26
N PRO A 51 -11.45 -6.44 11.23
CA PRO A 51 -10.42 -6.46 10.19
C PRO A 51 -10.31 -5.15 9.41
N TYR A 52 -11.36 -4.36 9.31
CA TYR A 52 -11.36 -3.10 8.55
C TYR A 52 -11.26 -1.85 9.45
N THR A 53 -10.97 -2.04 10.74
CA THR A 53 -10.61 -0.96 11.67
C THR A 53 -9.18 -1.17 12.17
N LEU A 54 -8.26 -0.30 11.75
CA LEU A 54 -6.87 -0.36 12.20
C LEU A 54 -6.81 -0.19 13.72
N THR A 55 -6.36 -1.22 14.41
CA THR A 55 -6.35 -1.28 15.88
C THR A 55 -4.92 -1.49 16.37
N GLU A 56 -4.43 -0.55 17.17
CA GLU A 56 -3.13 -0.68 17.85
C GLU A 56 -3.27 -1.52 19.12
N ILE A 57 -2.40 -2.53 19.29
CA ILE A 57 -2.36 -3.38 20.47
C ILE A 57 -0.91 -3.56 20.90
N ASP A 58 -0.66 -3.41 22.21
CA ASP A 58 0.66 -3.64 22.79
C ASP A 58 1.10 -5.11 22.58
N GLY A 59 2.30 -5.27 22.04
CA GLY A 59 2.89 -6.57 21.75
C GLY A 59 3.35 -7.29 23.01
N VAL A 60 3.36 -8.62 22.94
CA VAL A 60 3.81 -9.50 24.03
C VAL A 60 5.33 -9.40 24.26
N HIS A 61 6.07 -8.86 23.29
CA HIS A 61 7.50 -8.58 23.39
C HIS A 61 7.72 -7.09 23.70
N LEU A 62 7.88 -6.82 25.00
CA LEU A 62 8.41 -5.61 25.64
C LEU A 62 8.48 -4.35 24.75
N GLY A 63 7.39 -3.58 24.72
CA GLY A 63 7.36 -2.20 24.24
C GLY A 63 7.11 -1.99 22.74
N ILE A 64 6.94 -3.06 21.96
CA ILE A 64 6.56 -2.95 20.54
C ILE A 64 5.05 -2.89 20.44
N ARG A 65 4.51 -1.87 19.76
CA ARG A 65 3.08 -1.76 19.45
C ARG A 65 2.82 -2.35 18.06
N ASN A 66 1.79 -3.20 17.96
CA ASN A 66 1.42 -3.87 16.72
C ASN A 66 0.12 -3.24 16.17
N LEU A 67 0.10 -2.98 14.86
CA LEU A 67 -1.07 -2.46 14.16
C LEU A 67 -1.82 -3.61 13.48
N PHE A 68 -3.06 -3.86 13.89
CA PHE A 68 -3.90 -4.94 13.36
C PHE A 68 -4.98 -4.39 12.44
N GLY A 69 -5.02 -4.88 11.21
CA GLY A 69 -6.03 -4.57 10.21
C GLY A 69 -5.70 -5.26 8.89
N CYS A 70 -6.71 -5.70 8.15
CA CYS A 70 -6.58 -6.19 6.79
C CYS A 70 -5.97 -5.09 5.91
N GLY A 71 -5.03 -5.43 5.03
CA GLY A 71 -4.31 -4.44 4.23
C GLY A 71 -3.07 -3.84 4.90
N THR A 72 -2.91 -3.95 6.22
CA THR A 72 -1.85 -3.22 6.96
C THR A 72 -0.45 -3.57 6.47
N THR A 73 -0.09 -4.86 6.43
CA THR A 73 1.22 -5.28 5.91
C THR A 73 1.21 -5.60 4.42
N ASP A 74 0.05 -5.93 3.88
CA ASP A 74 -0.13 -6.39 2.51
C ASP A 74 -1.36 -5.69 1.91
N ASN A 75 -1.20 -4.53 1.27
CA ASN A 75 0.07 -3.82 1.00
C ASN A 75 -0.01 -2.30 1.28
N THR A 76 -1.08 -1.85 1.95
CA THR A 76 -1.33 -0.44 2.22
C THR A 76 -0.25 0.19 3.10
N GLY A 77 0.24 -0.50 4.13
CA GLY A 77 1.30 0.01 5.00
C GLY A 77 2.62 0.25 4.25
N PRO A 78 3.16 -0.75 3.51
CA PRO A 78 4.33 -0.54 2.66
C PRO A 78 4.17 0.59 1.64
N VAL A 79 3.02 0.68 0.95
CA VAL A 79 2.73 1.79 0.02
C VAL A 79 2.82 3.14 0.73
N LEU A 80 2.15 3.29 1.88
CA LEU A 80 2.18 4.54 2.65
C LEU A 80 3.57 4.83 3.22
N ALA A 81 4.32 3.82 3.64
CA ALA A 81 5.68 3.99 4.13
C ALA A 81 6.59 4.58 3.05
N TRP A 82 6.47 4.10 1.81
CA TRP A 82 7.22 4.64 0.68
C TRP A 82 6.83 6.08 0.35
N ILE A 83 5.52 6.37 0.27
CA ILE A 83 5.01 7.73 0.02
C ILE A 83 5.54 8.70 1.09
N ASN A 84 5.45 8.33 2.38
CA ASN A 84 5.93 9.15 3.49
C ASN A 84 7.44 9.38 3.43
N ALA A 85 8.22 8.36 3.03
CA ALA A 85 9.66 8.50 2.86
C ALA A 85 9.97 9.49 1.74
N VAL A 86 9.40 9.31 0.54
CA VAL A 86 9.59 10.20 -0.60
C VAL A 86 9.20 11.64 -0.24
N GLU A 87 8.05 11.84 0.40
CA GLU A 87 7.62 13.15 0.88
C GLU A 87 8.69 13.79 1.79
N ARG A 88 9.19 13.03 2.78
CA ARG A 88 10.15 13.55 3.76
C ARG A 88 11.51 13.88 3.14
N PHE A 89 12.03 13.00 2.29
CA PHE A 89 13.30 13.20 1.60
C PHE A 89 13.26 14.42 0.68
N ARG A 90 12.14 14.67 0.00
CA ARG A 90 11.93 15.86 -0.84
C ARG A 90 11.79 17.13 0.00
N ALA A 91 11.01 17.09 1.07
CA ALA A 91 10.84 18.24 1.97
C ALA A 91 12.18 18.70 2.58
N LEU A 92 13.09 17.76 2.85
CA LEU A 92 14.43 18.03 3.37
C LEU A 92 15.50 18.22 2.29
N LYS A 93 15.17 18.04 1.00
CA LYS A 93 16.11 18.10 -0.13
C LYS A 93 17.34 17.20 0.04
N LEU A 94 17.14 16.00 0.57
CA LEU A 94 18.23 15.08 0.91
C LEU A 94 18.63 14.15 -0.24
N VAL A 95 17.78 13.96 -1.24
CA VAL A 95 18.03 13.12 -2.42
C VAL A 95 17.52 13.81 -3.67
N ASN A 96 18.23 13.60 -4.77
CA ASN A 96 17.85 14.04 -6.11
C ASN A 96 17.55 12.80 -6.95
N ILE A 97 16.30 12.34 -6.92
CA ILE A 97 15.79 11.22 -7.71
C ILE A 97 14.48 11.66 -8.39
N ASN A 98 14.20 11.10 -9.56
CA ASN A 98 12.83 11.07 -10.09
C ASN A 98 12.14 9.82 -9.52
N GLU A 99 10.85 9.91 -9.24
CA GLU A 99 10.09 8.80 -8.68
C GLU A 99 8.84 8.54 -9.53
N ASP A 100 8.68 7.31 -9.99
CA ASP A 100 7.48 6.82 -10.67
C ASP A 100 6.75 5.84 -9.76
N PHE A 101 5.42 5.83 -9.83
CA PHE A 101 4.55 4.95 -9.06
C PHE A 101 3.63 4.16 -9.97
N ILE A 102 3.52 2.86 -9.71
CA ILE A 102 2.52 1.98 -10.31
C ILE A 102 1.77 1.31 -9.16
N ILE A 103 0.49 1.66 -8.95
CA ILE A 103 -0.35 1.12 -7.87
C ILE A 103 -1.65 0.53 -8.41
#